data_AF-A0A1C7MZB9-F1
#
_entry.id   AF-A0A1C7MZB9-F1
#
_cell.length_a   1.000
_cell.length_b   1.000
_cell.length_c   1.000
_cell.angle_alpha   90.00
_cell.angle_beta   90.00
_cell.angle_gamma   90.00
#
_symmetry.space_group_name_H-M   'P 1'
#
loop_
_entity.id
_entity.type
_entity.pdbx_description
1 polymer ?
#
loop_
_entity_poly.entity_id
_entity_poly.type
_entity_poly.pdbx_seq_one_letter_code
_entity_poly.pdbx_strand_id
1 'polypeptide(L)'
;MTEDRSNVCVACGGDQYLTMHHVVPEMYRHWMPLVVKSKSSRDLLLLCKHCHDSYEQKATAFKKQGVKRFNIPLEGRGWISLPEHKRAKKAASALIRSSDKIPLDRQQVLKETVMRFWNDYDEKEDVPFDQILTVCSEFEDHFKGPDFVEHGQEAIRQLTATCVMNKDGQPTWPDLEAFVKEWRQHFLDHVKPKHLSPLWTVDATIYTR
;
A
#
# COMPACT_ATOMS: atom_id res chain seq x y z
N MET A 1 -16.22 29.33 -10.03
CA MET A 1 -17.45 28.54 -10.11
C MET A 1 -17.30 27.37 -9.17
N THR A 2 -18.11 27.32 -8.13
CA THR A 2 -18.17 26.19 -7.19
C THR A 2 -19.19 25.23 -7.76
N GLU A 3 -18.80 23.98 -8.01
CA GLU A 3 -19.71 22.94 -8.50
C GLU A 3 -20.06 22.03 -7.34
N ASP A 4 -21.35 21.76 -7.17
CA ASP A 4 -21.84 20.83 -6.16
C ASP A 4 -21.46 19.40 -6.55
N ARG A 5 -20.83 18.69 -5.63
CA ARG A 5 -20.48 17.28 -5.82
C ARG A 5 -21.65 16.41 -5.42
N SER A 6 -22.17 15.63 -6.36
CA SER A 6 -23.16 14.62 -6.07
C SER A 6 -22.53 13.45 -5.29
N ASN A 7 -23.25 12.94 -4.29
CA ASN A 7 -22.85 11.78 -3.51
C ASN A 7 -23.13 10.48 -4.28
N VAL A 8 -22.49 10.32 -5.43
CA VAL A 8 -22.63 9.15 -6.30
C VAL A 8 -21.27 8.65 -6.77
N CYS A 9 -21.21 7.38 -7.13
CA CYS A 9 -20.06 6.77 -7.77
C CYS A 9 -19.79 7.47 -9.11
N VAL A 10 -18.61 8.07 -9.29
CA VAL A 10 -18.27 8.77 -10.54
C VAL A 10 -18.24 7.83 -11.75
N ALA A 11 -18.07 6.52 -11.52
CA ALA A 11 -18.06 5.51 -12.57
C ALA A 11 -19.47 5.15 -13.07
N CYS A 12 -20.32 4.64 -12.17
CA CYS A 12 -21.60 4.04 -12.51
C CYS A 12 -22.84 4.82 -12.06
N GLY A 13 -22.69 5.87 -11.25
CA GLY A 13 -23.79 6.70 -10.74
C GLY A 13 -24.52 6.12 -9.53
N GLY A 14 -24.16 4.93 -9.05
CA GLY A 14 -24.75 4.35 -7.85
C GLY A 14 -24.39 5.14 -6.58
N ASP A 15 -25.29 5.18 -5.60
CA ASP A 15 -25.19 5.96 -4.35
C ASP A 15 -24.96 5.09 -3.10
N GLN A 16 -24.87 3.76 -3.27
CA GLN A 16 -24.67 2.81 -2.19
C GLN A 16 -23.21 2.34 -2.08
N TYR A 17 -22.79 2.01 -0.85
CA TYR A 17 -21.46 1.47 -0.52
C TYR A 17 -20.32 2.30 -1.13
N LEU A 18 -20.47 3.61 -1.05
CA LEU A 18 -19.49 4.56 -1.56
C LEU A 18 -18.24 4.56 -0.69
N THR A 19 -17.11 4.65 -1.37
CA THR A 19 -15.78 4.75 -0.79
C THR A 19 -15.08 5.96 -1.43
N MET A 20 -14.22 6.60 -0.65
CA MET A 20 -13.38 7.69 -1.14
C MET A 20 -12.11 7.11 -1.75
N HIS A 21 -11.89 7.40 -3.02
CA HIS A 21 -10.75 6.92 -3.79
C HIS A 21 -9.83 8.08 -4.15
N HIS A 22 -8.56 7.99 -3.74
CA HIS A 22 -7.52 8.90 -4.20
C HIS A 22 -6.98 8.44 -5.56
N VAL A 23 -7.14 9.28 -6.59
CA VAL A 23 -6.70 8.97 -7.97
C VAL A 23 -5.20 8.67 -8.03
N VAL A 24 -4.41 9.43 -7.27
CA VAL A 24 -3.01 9.07 -6.98
C VAL A 24 -2.98 8.25 -5.69
N PRO A 25 -2.38 7.05 -5.67
CA PRO A 25 -2.38 6.19 -4.48
C PRO A 25 -1.79 6.87 -3.24
N GLU A 26 -2.38 6.56 -2.08
CA GLU A 26 -1.99 7.13 -0.79
C GLU A 26 -0.50 6.92 -0.47
N MET A 27 0.06 5.77 -0.84
CA MET A 27 1.48 5.46 -0.66
C MET A 27 2.41 6.50 -1.29
N TYR A 28 1.99 7.18 -2.37
CA TYR A 28 2.76 8.27 -2.97
C TYR A 28 2.34 9.62 -2.37
N ARG A 29 1.03 9.86 -2.21
CA ARG A 29 0.50 11.13 -1.68
C ARG A 29 1.06 11.47 -0.30
N HIS A 30 1.26 10.46 0.54
CA HIS A 30 1.84 10.62 1.88
C HIS A 30 3.18 11.37 1.85
N TRP A 31 4.02 11.10 0.85
CA TRP A 31 5.36 11.66 0.72
C TRP A 31 5.44 12.94 -0.11
N MET A 32 4.35 13.35 -0.77
CA MET A 32 4.32 14.55 -1.61
C MET A 32 4.57 15.86 -0.82
N PRO A 33 5.16 16.89 -1.47
CA PRO A 33 5.27 18.22 -0.89
C PRO A 33 3.93 18.77 -0.40
N LEU A 34 3.95 19.52 0.69
CA LEU A 34 2.73 20.04 1.32
C LEU A 34 1.88 20.90 0.38
N VAL A 35 2.53 21.71 -0.47
CA VAL A 35 1.88 22.54 -1.50
C VAL A 35 1.16 21.72 -2.57
N VAL A 36 1.43 20.41 -2.68
CA VAL A 36 0.72 19.49 -3.57
C VAL A 36 -0.38 18.73 -2.83
N LYS A 37 -0.11 18.24 -1.61
CA LYS A 37 -1.06 17.35 -0.89
C LYS A 37 -2.09 18.05 -0.02
N SER A 38 -1.85 19.27 0.45
CA SER A 38 -2.64 19.91 1.54
C SER A 38 -4.12 20.22 1.23
N LYS A 39 -4.55 20.26 -0.05
CA LYS A 39 -5.95 20.55 -0.43
C LYS A 39 -6.39 19.84 -1.73
N SER A 40 -6.02 18.58 -1.90
CA SER A 40 -6.30 17.85 -3.15
C SER A 40 -7.65 17.12 -3.16
N SER A 41 -8.73 17.82 -2.81
CA SER A 41 -10.08 17.25 -2.92
C SER A 41 -10.46 16.95 -4.38
N ARG A 42 -9.79 17.58 -5.35
CA ARG A 42 -9.99 17.34 -6.79
C ARG A 42 -9.76 15.88 -7.18
N ASP A 43 -8.68 15.29 -6.67
CA ASP A 43 -8.29 13.91 -6.98
C ASP A 43 -8.83 12.89 -5.97
N LEU A 44 -9.84 13.30 -5.20
CA LEU A 44 -10.54 12.45 -4.24
C LEU A 44 -11.98 12.27 -4.71
N LEU A 45 -12.25 11.08 -5.26
CA LEU A 45 -13.48 10.76 -5.99
C LEU A 45 -14.25 9.66 -5.29
N LEU A 46 -15.58 9.67 -5.41
CA LEU A 46 -16.43 8.62 -4.87
C LEU A 46 -16.55 7.47 -5.85
N LEU A 47 -16.28 6.24 -5.38
CA LEU A 47 -16.54 5.00 -6.10
C LEU A 47 -17.35 4.06 -5.22
N CYS A 48 -18.33 3.37 -5.78
CA CYS A 48 -18.93 2.23 -5.09
C CYS A 48 -17.90 1.10 -4.98
N LYS A 49 -18.05 0.22 -3.97
CA LYS A 49 -17.14 -0.89 -3.72
C LYS A 49 -16.79 -1.71 -4.97
N HIS A 50 -17.78 -2.04 -5.81
CA HIS A 50 -17.54 -2.79 -7.06
C HIS A 50 -16.61 -2.07 -8.04
N CYS A 51 -16.86 -0.78 -8.31
CA CYS A 51 -16.03 0.00 -9.23
C CYS A 51 -14.63 0.24 -8.63
N HIS A 52 -14.55 0.44 -7.32
CA HIS A 52 -13.29 0.60 -6.62
C HIS A 52 -12.43 -0.66 -6.70
N ASP A 53 -12.97 -1.83 -6.35
CA ASP A 53 -12.25 -3.10 -6.41
C ASP A 53 -11.80 -3.45 -7.84
N SER A 54 -12.63 -3.15 -8.84
CA SER A 54 -12.28 -3.34 -10.26
C SER A 54 -11.11 -2.43 -10.68
N TYR A 55 -11.13 -1.16 -10.28
CA TYR A 55 -10.05 -0.23 -10.59
C TYR A 55 -8.77 -0.55 -9.82
N GLU A 56 -8.87 -0.96 -8.56
CA GLU A 56 -7.71 -1.23 -7.70
C GLU A 56 -6.84 -2.37 -8.25
N GLN A 57 -7.43 -3.33 -8.96
CA GLN A 57 -6.68 -4.36 -9.69
C GLN A 57 -5.81 -3.75 -10.80
N LYS A 58 -6.34 -2.78 -11.55
CA LYS A 58 -5.61 -2.06 -12.60
C LYS A 58 -4.54 -1.14 -12.00
N ALA A 59 -4.91 -0.39 -10.96
CA ALA A 59 -3.98 0.47 -10.21
C ALA A 59 -2.84 -0.35 -9.59
N THR A 60 -3.09 -1.57 -9.13
CA THR A 60 -2.06 -2.48 -8.61
C THR A 60 -1.09 -2.92 -9.70
N ALA A 61 -1.59 -3.22 -10.91
CA ALA A 61 -0.71 -3.50 -12.04
C ALA A 61 0.16 -2.29 -12.41
N PHE A 62 -0.40 -1.07 -12.35
CA PHE A 62 0.34 0.16 -12.62
C PHE A 62 1.40 0.47 -11.55
N LYS A 63 1.06 0.31 -10.25
CA LYS A 63 2.03 0.38 -9.13
C LYS A 63 3.21 -0.56 -9.36
N LYS A 64 2.98 -1.79 -9.83
CA LYS A 64 4.06 -2.76 -10.11
C LYS A 64 5.03 -2.30 -11.20
N GLN A 65 4.59 -1.50 -12.17
CA GLN A 65 5.49 -0.90 -13.17
C GLN A 65 6.44 0.11 -12.51
N GLY A 66 5.98 0.79 -11.46
CA GLY A 66 6.78 1.68 -10.62
C GLY A 66 8.02 1.02 -10.02
N VAL A 67 8.01 -0.29 -9.77
CA VAL A 67 9.19 -1.01 -9.22
C VAL A 67 10.41 -0.84 -10.10
N LYS A 68 10.23 -1.01 -11.41
CA LYS A 68 11.31 -0.82 -12.39
C LYS A 68 11.65 0.65 -12.55
N ARG A 69 10.64 1.53 -12.62
CA ARG A 69 10.82 2.97 -12.83
C ARG A 69 11.64 3.63 -11.72
N PHE A 70 11.34 3.30 -10.46
CA PHE A 70 11.95 3.93 -9.29
C PHE A 70 13.06 3.09 -8.65
N ASN A 71 13.35 1.91 -9.23
CA ASN A 71 14.36 0.96 -8.75
C ASN A 71 14.20 0.60 -7.26
N ILE A 72 12.97 0.30 -6.83
CA ILE A 72 12.64 -0.06 -5.45
C ILE A 72 11.40 -0.98 -5.41
N PRO A 73 11.41 -2.08 -4.64
CA PRO A 73 10.24 -2.97 -4.49
C PRO A 73 9.01 -2.23 -3.96
N LEU A 74 7.80 -2.73 -4.20
CA LEU A 74 6.57 -2.10 -3.69
C LEU A 74 6.49 -2.16 -2.17
N GLU A 75 7.04 -3.23 -1.60
CA GLU A 75 7.15 -3.46 -0.16
C GLU A 75 8.24 -2.58 0.48
N GLY A 76 9.02 -1.84 -0.31
CA GLY A 76 10.19 -1.09 0.15
C GLY A 76 11.47 -1.95 0.21
N ARG A 77 12.55 -1.33 0.70
CA ARG A 77 13.86 -1.98 0.93
C ARG A 77 14.30 -1.77 2.37
N GLY A 78 15.30 -2.52 2.83
CA GLY A 78 15.82 -2.40 4.20
C GLY A 78 15.01 -3.16 5.26
N TRP A 79 14.28 -4.19 4.84
CA TRP A 79 13.64 -5.14 5.76
C TRP A 79 14.70 -5.97 6.48
N ILE A 80 14.56 -6.10 7.79
CA ILE A 80 15.32 -7.08 8.59
C ILE A 80 14.43 -8.31 8.75
N SER A 81 14.91 -9.48 8.33
CA SER A 81 14.20 -10.74 8.55
C SER A 81 14.77 -11.46 9.76
N LEU A 82 13.90 -12.13 10.50
CA LEU A 82 14.23 -13.02 11.61
C LEU A 82 13.94 -14.47 11.16
N PRO A 83 14.91 -15.18 10.55
CA PRO A 83 14.66 -16.48 9.93
C PRO A 83 14.15 -17.53 10.92
N GLU A 84 14.63 -17.51 12.17
CA GLU A 84 14.20 -18.45 13.20
C GLU A 84 12.75 -18.18 13.65
N HIS A 85 12.37 -16.91 13.83
CA HIS A 85 10.99 -16.52 14.08
C HIS A 85 10.08 -16.97 12.93
N LYS A 86 10.52 -16.77 11.68
CA LYS A 86 9.79 -17.21 10.48
C LYS A 86 9.53 -18.72 10.46
N ARG A 87 10.54 -19.52 10.81
CA ARG A 87 10.42 -20.98 10.86
C ARG A 87 9.44 -21.41 11.96
N ALA A 88 9.60 -20.88 13.17
CA ALA A 88 8.73 -21.18 14.30
C ALA A 88 7.28 -20.78 14.01
N LYS A 89 7.07 -19.56 13.52
CA LYS A 89 5.76 -19.04 13.11
C LYS A 89 5.06 -19.91 12.09
N LYS A 90 5.77 -20.32 11.03
CA LYS A 90 5.21 -21.19 9.99
C LYS A 90 4.88 -22.57 10.52
N ALA A 91 5.75 -23.15 11.35
CA ALA A 91 5.51 -24.46 11.95
C ALA A 91 4.29 -24.43 12.89
N ALA A 92 4.22 -23.42 13.76
CA ALA A 92 3.10 -23.22 14.67
C ALA A 92 1.78 -23.00 13.92
N SER A 93 1.78 -22.11 12.91
CA SER A 93 0.60 -21.86 12.08
C SER A 93 0.11 -23.11 11.35
N ALA A 94 1.01 -23.97 10.86
CA ALA A 94 0.65 -25.21 10.19
C ALA A 94 -0.02 -26.20 11.15
N LEU A 95 0.51 -26.34 12.37
CA LEU A 95 -0.05 -27.20 13.41
C LEU A 95 -1.42 -26.70 13.90
N ILE A 96 -1.61 -25.38 14.02
CA ILE A 96 -2.91 -24.80 14.42
C ILE A 96 -3.97 -25.01 13.34
N ARG A 97 -3.65 -24.73 12.07
CA ARG A 97 -4.66 -24.63 11.00
C ARG A 97 -4.97 -25.96 10.32
N SER A 98 -4.07 -26.94 10.37
CA SER A 98 -4.15 -28.13 9.51
C SER A 98 -3.49 -29.36 10.10
N SER A 99 -3.37 -29.49 11.43
CA SER A 99 -2.75 -30.67 12.06
C SER A 99 -3.38 -31.98 11.58
N ASP A 100 -4.70 -32.03 11.43
CA ASP A 100 -5.48 -33.17 10.94
C ASP A 100 -5.08 -33.65 9.53
N LYS A 101 -4.55 -32.75 8.69
CA LYS A 101 -4.16 -33.02 7.30
C LYS A 101 -2.67 -33.25 7.12
N ILE A 102 -1.88 -33.07 8.18
CA ILE A 102 -0.41 -33.22 8.14
C ILE A 102 -0.06 -34.64 8.60
N PRO A 103 0.73 -35.41 7.83
CA PRO A 103 1.24 -36.71 8.26
C PRO A 103 1.95 -36.65 9.64
N LEU A 104 1.79 -37.69 10.47
CA LEU A 104 2.24 -37.69 11.87
C LEU A 104 3.76 -37.44 12.02
N ASP A 105 4.57 -38.02 11.13
CA ASP A 105 6.00 -37.79 11.03
C ASP A 105 6.32 -36.31 10.81
N ARG A 106 5.57 -35.66 9.90
CA ARG A 106 5.74 -34.24 9.63
C ARG A 106 5.26 -33.38 10.80
N GLN A 107 4.17 -33.74 11.46
CA GLN A 107 3.72 -33.03 12.67
C GLN A 107 4.80 -33.03 13.74
N GLN A 108 5.48 -34.15 13.96
CA GLN A 108 6.54 -34.26 14.94
C GLN A 108 7.71 -33.32 14.63
N VAL A 109 8.17 -33.26 13.38
CA VAL A 109 9.22 -32.31 12.96
C VAL A 109 8.80 -30.85 13.19
N LEU A 110 7.54 -30.51 12.92
CA LEU A 110 7.03 -29.16 13.17
C LEU A 110 7.00 -28.84 14.67
N LYS A 111 6.54 -29.78 15.51
CA LYS A 111 6.53 -29.62 16.97
C LYS A 111 7.94 -29.41 17.52
N GLU A 112 8.90 -30.21 17.07
CA GLU A 112 10.32 -30.06 17.44
C GLU A 112 10.89 -28.71 17.00
N THR A 113 10.48 -28.20 15.83
CA THR A 113 10.91 -26.87 15.35
C THR A 113 10.41 -25.77 16.27
N VAL A 114 9.14 -25.81 16.69
CA VAL A 114 8.55 -24.84 17.62
C VAL A 114 9.23 -24.92 18.98
N MET A 115 9.38 -26.12 19.54
CA MET A 115 9.98 -26.30 20.87
C MET A 115 11.45 -25.87 20.92
N ARG A 116 12.21 -26.16 19.86
CA ARG A 116 13.61 -25.71 19.76
C ARG A 116 13.70 -24.20 19.80
N PHE A 117 12.87 -23.53 19.00
CA PHE A 117 12.81 -22.07 19.01
C PHE A 117 12.40 -21.52 20.38
N TRP A 118 11.35 -22.06 21.00
CA TRP A 118 10.84 -21.61 22.29
C TRP A 118 11.90 -21.68 23.39
N ASN A 119 12.64 -22.78 23.45
CA ASN A 119 13.72 -22.99 24.43
C ASN A 119 14.87 -21.98 24.31
N ASP A 120 15.07 -21.40 23.13
CA ASP A 120 16.13 -20.42 22.86
C ASP A 120 15.64 -18.96 23.03
N TYR A 121 14.32 -18.73 22.99
CA TYR A 121 13.72 -17.39 22.87
C TYR A 121 13.42 -16.70 24.21
N ASP A 122 12.88 -17.41 25.21
CA ASP A 122 12.51 -16.81 26.50
C ASP A 122 12.52 -17.85 27.64
N GLU A 123 12.65 -17.40 28.89
CA GLU A 123 12.91 -18.26 30.05
C GLU A 123 11.88 -19.41 30.22
N LYS A 124 12.39 -20.52 30.77
CA LYS A 124 11.78 -21.86 30.86
C LYS A 124 10.56 -21.92 31.78
N GLU A 125 9.52 -21.15 31.50
CA GLU A 125 8.22 -21.36 32.12
C GLU A 125 7.57 -22.63 31.54
N ASP A 126 6.89 -23.39 32.41
CA ASP A 126 6.12 -24.56 32.02
C ASP A 126 4.82 -24.12 31.35
N VAL A 127 4.94 -23.66 30.10
CA VAL A 127 3.84 -23.15 29.29
C VAL A 127 3.22 -24.29 28.49
N PRO A 128 1.89 -24.47 28.52
CA PRO A 128 1.21 -25.48 27.70
C PRO A 128 1.52 -25.31 26.20
N PHE A 129 1.76 -26.43 25.50
CA PHE A 129 2.21 -26.41 24.10
C PHE A 129 1.25 -25.64 23.16
N ASP A 130 -0.07 -25.72 23.38
CA ASP A 130 -1.04 -24.98 22.56
C ASP A 130 -0.91 -23.45 22.72
N GLN A 131 -0.48 -22.98 23.90
CA GLN A 131 -0.18 -21.56 24.12
C GLN A 131 1.11 -21.18 23.40
N ILE A 132 2.14 -22.03 23.46
CA ILE A 132 3.40 -21.84 22.72
C ILE A 132 3.11 -21.70 21.21
N LEU A 133 2.26 -22.56 20.65
CA LEU A 133 1.86 -22.48 19.24
C LEU A 133 1.20 -21.13 18.93
N THR A 134 0.27 -20.70 19.78
CA THR A 134 -0.44 -19.43 19.60
C THR A 134 0.54 -18.25 19.58
N VAL A 135 1.42 -18.15 20.58
CA VAL A 135 2.45 -17.10 20.67
C VAL A 135 3.38 -17.14 19.45
N CYS A 136 3.90 -18.32 19.12
CA CYS A 136 4.82 -18.47 17.99
C CYS A 136 4.17 -18.08 16.66
N SER A 137 2.88 -18.37 16.47
CA SER A 137 2.16 -18.06 15.24
C SER A 137 1.98 -16.55 14.98
N GLU A 138 2.10 -15.74 16.04
CA GLU A 138 1.95 -14.29 15.98
C GLU A 138 3.29 -13.54 15.99
N PHE A 139 4.43 -14.23 16.06
CA PHE A 139 5.73 -13.56 16.05
C PHE A 139 5.94 -12.69 14.80
N GLU A 140 6.56 -11.54 15.01
CA GLU A 140 7.11 -10.74 13.93
C GLU A 140 8.34 -11.49 13.36
N ASP A 141 8.29 -11.81 12.07
CA ASP A 141 9.34 -12.55 11.35
C ASP A 141 10.13 -11.67 10.37
N HIS A 142 9.72 -10.41 10.26
CA HIS A 142 10.41 -9.34 9.55
C HIS A 142 9.91 -7.99 10.05
N PHE A 143 10.80 -7.00 10.13
CA PHE A 143 10.46 -5.63 10.56
C PHE A 143 11.26 -4.58 9.76
N LYS A 144 10.85 -3.31 9.87
CA LYS A 144 11.53 -2.18 9.22
C LYS A 144 12.88 -1.91 9.92
N GLY A 145 13.98 -2.13 9.21
CA GLY A 145 15.32 -1.82 9.71
C GLY A 145 15.66 -0.32 9.71
N PRO A 146 16.87 0.06 10.17
CA PRO A 146 17.31 1.45 10.20
C PRO A 146 17.43 2.07 8.79
N ASP A 147 17.77 1.26 7.79
CA ASP A 147 17.87 1.67 6.38
C ASP A 147 16.57 1.47 5.60
N PHE A 148 15.44 1.31 6.29
CA PHE A 148 14.16 1.05 5.64
C PHE A 148 13.70 2.26 4.82
N VAL A 149 13.36 2.00 3.56
CA VAL A 149 12.82 3.01 2.64
C VAL A 149 11.57 2.48 1.97
N GLU A 150 10.50 3.25 2.07
CA GLU A 150 9.23 2.94 1.42
C GLU A 150 9.29 3.22 -0.08
N HIS A 151 8.58 2.41 -0.87
CA HIS A 151 8.47 2.62 -2.31
C HIS A 151 8.02 4.05 -2.66
N GLY A 152 6.97 4.52 -1.98
CA GLY A 152 6.42 5.85 -2.21
C GLY A 152 7.38 6.98 -1.84
N GLN A 153 8.16 6.80 -0.76
CA GLN A 153 9.17 7.76 -0.34
C GLN A 153 10.25 7.94 -1.40
N GLU A 154 10.82 6.84 -1.88
CA GLU A 154 11.86 6.86 -2.90
C GLU A 154 11.32 7.39 -4.24
N ALA A 155 10.11 6.98 -4.63
CA ALA A 155 9.47 7.48 -5.84
C ALA A 155 9.27 9.00 -5.79
N ILE A 156 8.69 9.53 -4.72
CA ILE A 156 8.50 10.98 -4.59
C ILE A 156 9.84 11.70 -4.49
N ARG A 157 10.83 11.17 -3.75
CA ARG A 157 12.18 11.74 -3.67
C ARG A 157 12.78 11.96 -5.07
N GLN A 158 12.66 10.96 -5.96
CA GLN A 158 13.12 11.08 -7.34
C GLN A 158 12.28 12.07 -8.15
N LEU A 159 10.95 11.99 -8.07
CA LEU A 159 10.02 12.90 -8.78
C LEU A 159 10.12 14.36 -8.33
N THR A 160 10.67 14.62 -7.14
CA THR A 160 10.90 15.96 -6.62
C THR A 160 12.37 16.39 -6.68
N ALA A 161 13.25 15.60 -7.29
CA ALA A 161 14.68 15.91 -7.38
C ALA A 161 14.96 17.18 -8.18
N THR A 162 14.14 17.44 -9.21
CA THR A 162 14.20 18.66 -10.01
C THR A 162 13.10 19.62 -9.56
N CYS A 163 13.48 20.71 -8.89
CA CYS A 163 12.59 21.80 -8.50
C CYS A 163 12.89 23.03 -9.36
N VAL A 164 11.85 23.59 -9.98
CA VAL A 164 11.94 24.82 -10.78
C VAL A 164 11.00 25.88 -10.25
N MET A 165 11.40 27.14 -10.33
CA MET A 165 10.56 28.27 -9.91
C MET A 165 9.68 28.69 -11.08
N ASN A 166 8.38 28.81 -10.84
CA ASN A 166 7.45 29.38 -11.81
C ASN A 166 7.64 30.91 -11.91
N LYS A 167 6.87 31.54 -12.81
CA LYS A 167 6.92 33.01 -13.03
C LYS A 167 6.60 33.84 -11.78
N ASP A 168 5.84 33.26 -10.85
CA ASP A 168 5.44 33.88 -9.59
C ASP A 168 6.43 33.56 -8.45
N GLY A 169 7.58 32.91 -8.75
CA GLY A 169 8.59 32.54 -7.77
C GLY A 169 8.19 31.38 -6.86
N GLN A 170 7.24 30.54 -7.26
CA GLN A 170 6.79 29.38 -6.49
C GLN A 170 7.47 28.09 -6.97
N PRO A 171 7.81 27.15 -6.07
CA PRO A 171 8.44 25.90 -6.44
C PRO A 171 7.46 24.97 -7.16
N THR A 172 7.95 24.34 -8.22
CA THR A 172 7.23 23.36 -9.05
C THR A 172 8.14 22.18 -9.38
N TRP A 173 7.54 21.01 -9.59
CA TRP A 173 8.23 19.74 -9.86
C TRP A 173 7.65 19.11 -11.12
N PRO A 174 8.27 19.32 -12.30
CA PRO A 174 7.75 18.84 -13.58
C PRO A 174 7.55 17.32 -13.63
N ASP A 175 8.47 16.54 -13.04
CA ASP A 175 8.36 15.08 -13.02
C ASP A 175 7.20 14.61 -12.14
N LEU A 176 6.98 15.26 -10.99
CA LEU A 176 5.83 14.99 -10.13
C LEU A 176 4.51 15.36 -10.83
N GLU A 177 4.47 16.48 -11.55
CA GLU A 177 3.30 16.86 -12.35
C GLU A 177 2.98 15.81 -13.41
N ALA A 178 3.99 15.38 -14.18
CA ALA A 178 3.84 14.32 -15.17
C ALA A 178 3.32 13.03 -14.53
N PHE A 179 3.88 12.63 -13.39
CA PHE A 179 3.43 11.45 -12.65
C PHE A 179 1.98 11.54 -12.18
N VAL A 180 1.53 12.69 -11.68
CA VAL A 180 0.12 12.89 -11.30
C VAL A 180 -0.78 12.82 -12.53
N LYS A 181 -0.38 13.43 -13.66
CA LYS A 181 -1.13 13.36 -14.92
C LYS A 181 -1.26 11.93 -15.44
N GLU A 182 -0.19 11.13 -15.35
CA GLU A 182 -0.23 9.70 -15.70
C GLU A 182 -1.27 8.94 -14.87
N TRP A 183 -1.32 9.16 -13.55
CA TRP A 183 -2.34 8.55 -12.67
C TRP A 183 -3.75 9.01 -13.00
N ARG A 184 -3.94 10.30 -13.30
CA ARG A 184 -5.23 10.84 -13.72
C ARG A 184 -5.69 10.24 -15.04
N GLN A 185 -4.80 10.11 -16.02
CA GLN A 185 -5.11 9.49 -17.30
C GLN A 185 -5.43 8.00 -17.13
N HIS A 186 -4.60 7.28 -16.38
CA HIS A 186 -4.84 5.86 -16.06
C HIS A 186 -6.20 5.64 -15.39
N PHE A 187 -6.62 6.54 -14.49
CA PHE A 187 -7.96 6.51 -13.90
C PHE A 187 -9.05 6.65 -14.97
N LEU A 188 -8.96 7.63 -15.87
CA LEU A 188 -9.95 7.80 -16.94
C LEU A 188 -10.02 6.58 -17.87
N ASP A 189 -8.86 6.03 -18.26
CA ASP A 189 -8.77 4.91 -19.19
C ASP A 189 -9.44 3.64 -18.66
N HIS A 190 -9.31 3.39 -17.35
CA HIS A 190 -9.77 2.16 -16.72
C HIS A 190 -11.11 2.29 -15.99
N VAL A 191 -11.42 3.45 -15.41
CA VAL A 191 -12.71 3.70 -14.74
C VAL A 191 -13.78 4.13 -15.72
N LYS A 192 -13.41 4.86 -16.78
CA LYS A 192 -14.33 5.41 -17.80
C LYS A 192 -15.55 6.10 -17.15
N PRO A 193 -15.32 7.11 -16.31
CA PRO A 193 -16.37 7.65 -15.47
C PRO A 193 -17.46 8.35 -16.27
N LYS A 194 -18.72 8.10 -15.90
CA LYS A 194 -19.90 8.71 -16.54
C LYS A 194 -20.47 9.90 -15.77
N HIS A 195 -20.08 10.05 -14.51
CA HIS A 195 -20.60 11.06 -13.57
C HIS A 195 -19.47 11.89 -12.95
N LEU A 196 -18.30 11.92 -13.57
CA LEU A 196 -17.22 12.80 -13.15
C LEU A 196 -17.50 14.23 -13.61
N SER A 197 -17.17 15.20 -12.76
CA SER A 197 -17.28 16.63 -13.07
C SER A 197 -16.57 16.97 -14.39
N PRO A 198 -17.19 17.76 -15.29
CA PRO A 198 -16.54 18.24 -16.50
C PRO A 198 -15.37 19.20 -16.23
N LEU A 199 -15.28 19.74 -15.00
CA LEU A 199 -14.17 20.58 -14.54
C LEU A 199 -12.99 19.77 -14.01
N TRP A 200 -13.13 18.45 -13.87
CA TRP A 200 -12.04 17.56 -13.56
C TRP A 200 -11.27 17.24 -14.85
N THR A 201 -10.01 17.67 -14.90
CA THR A 201 -9.15 17.45 -16.07
C THR A 201 -7.81 16.90 -15.64
N VAL A 202 -7.18 16.12 -16.54
CA VAL A 202 -5.84 15.58 -16.35
C VAL A 202 -4.83 16.72 -16.10
N ASP A 203 -4.94 17.80 -16.87
CA ASP A 203 -4.02 18.94 -16.84
C ASP A 203 -4.28 19.97 -15.74
N ALA A 204 -5.25 19.76 -14.85
CA ALA A 204 -5.49 20.68 -13.75
C ALA A 204 -4.23 20.82 -12.88
N THR A 205 -3.93 22.05 -12.42
CA THR A 205 -2.78 22.27 -11.53
C THR A 205 -2.85 21.38 -10.28
N ILE A 206 -1.68 20.87 -9.87
CA ILE A 206 -1.54 20.06 -8.64
C ILE A 206 -1.22 20.92 -7.42
N TYR A 207 -0.90 22.20 -7.61
CA TYR A 207 -0.48 23.10 -6.54
C TYR A 207 -1.67 23.78 -5.88
N THR A 208 -1.68 23.74 -4.56
CA THR A 208 -2.58 24.52 -3.73
C THR A 208 -2.10 25.97 -3.70
N ARG A 209 -2.95 26.89 -4.16
CA ARG A 209 -2.77 28.32 -3.95
C ARG A 209 -3.15 28.72 -2.53
#